data_AF-F8GRY7-F1
#
_entry.id   AF-F8GRY7-F1
#
_cell.length_a   1.000
_cell.length_b   1.000
_cell.length_c   1.000
_cell.angle_alpha   90.00
_cell.angle_beta   90.00
_cell.angle_gamma   90.00
#
_symmetry.space_group_name_H-M   'P 1'
#
loop_
_entity.id
_entity.type
_entity.pdbx_description
1 polymer ?
#
loop_
_entity_poly.entity_id
_entity_poly.type
_entity_poly.pdbx_seq_one_letter_code
_entity_poly.pdbx_strand_id
1 'polypeptide(L)' 'MTIESYQGYIVRGFAKQLGDGSFEASGAVEKDGRIEEGSDPLGYYPSFERAAAAGIAWAKA' A
#
# COMPACT_ATOMS: atom_id res chain seq x y z
N MET A 1 -4.06 -4.71 -5.57
CA MET A 1 -3.71 -3.39 -5.02
C MET A 1 -4.99 -2.60 -4.77
N THR A 2 -4.98 -1.69 -3.80
CA THR A 2 -6.04 -0.70 -3.54
C THR A 2 -5.51 0.70 -3.88
N ILE A 3 -6.35 1.55 -4.48
CA ILE A 3 -5.98 2.93 -4.86
C ILE A 3 -7.06 3.88 -4.35
N GLU A 4 -6.66 4.99 -3.75
CA GLU A 4 -7.57 6.04 -3.29
C GLU A 4 -7.03 7.43 -3.61
N SER A 5 -7.91 8.39 -3.83
CA SER A 5 -7.54 9.81 -3.90
C SER A 5 -7.53 10.41 -2.49
N TYR A 6 -6.46 11.10 -2.11
CA TYR A 6 -6.32 11.71 -0.79
C TYR A 6 -5.60 13.06 -0.89
N GLN A 7 -6.28 14.14 -0.52
CA GLN A 7 -5.73 15.50 -0.48
C GLN A 7 -4.99 15.95 -1.77
N GLY A 8 -5.48 15.53 -2.94
CA GLY A 8 -4.87 15.85 -4.23
C GLY A 8 -3.75 14.88 -4.68
N TYR A 9 -3.46 13.86 -3.87
CA TYR A 9 -2.58 12.75 -4.19
C TYR A 9 -3.38 11.50 -4.54
N ILE A 10 -2.72 10.55 -5.21
CA ILE A 10 -3.19 9.17 -5.35
C ILE A 10 -2.37 8.32 -4.38
N VAL A 11 -3.03 7.70 -3.41
CA VAL A 11 -2.39 6.76 -2.48
C VAL A 11 -2.66 5.33 -2.91
N ARG A 12 -1.65 4.48 -2.80
CA ARG A 12 -1.68 3.09 -3.26
C ARG A 12 -1.30 2.15 -2.13
N GLY A 13 -2.16 1.19 -1.85
CA GLY A 13 -1.90 0.08 -0.94
C GLY A 13 -1.61 -1.20 -1.71
N PHE A 14 -0.43 -1.77 -1.49
CA PHE A 14 0.00 -3.01 -2.09
C PHE A 14 -0.08 -4.16 -1.09
N ALA A 15 -0.39 -5.33 -1.62
CA ALA A 15 -0.40 -6.58 -0.91
C ALA A 15 0.16 -7.65 -1.84
N LYS A 16 1.40 -8.07 -1.57
CA LYS A 16 2.11 -9.09 -2.34
C LYS A 16 1.95 -10.43 -1.62
N GLN A 17 1.27 -11.38 -2.25
CA GLN A 17 1.13 -12.72 -1.71
C GLN A 17 2.49 -13.41 -1.64
N LEU A 18 2.78 -14.02 -0.49
CA LEU A 18 3.97 -14.82 -0.25
C LEU A 18 3.65 -16.32 -0.29
N GLY A 19 4.69 -17.15 -0.40
CA GLY A 19 4.53 -18.60 -0.52
C GLY A 19 3.96 -19.29 0.72
N ASP A 20 3.94 -18.62 1.87
CA ASP A 20 3.38 -19.10 3.14
C ASP A 20 1.89 -18.74 3.33
N GLY A 21 1.27 -18.12 2.32
CA GLY A 21 -0.13 -17.68 2.36
C GLY A 21 -0.33 -16.31 3.03
N SER A 22 0.73 -15.67 3.52
CA SER A 22 0.69 -14.29 4.01
C SER A 22 0.82 -13.27 2.88
N PHE A 23 0.58 -12.00 3.21
CA PHE A 23 0.68 -10.86 2.30
C PHE A 23 1.63 -9.82 2.87
N GLU A 24 2.71 -9.52 2.16
CA GLU A 24 3.58 -8.38 2.45
C GLU A 24 2.87 -7.08 2.06
N ALA A 25 2.79 -6.14 2.99
CA ALA A 25 2.20 -4.82 2.77
C ALA A 25 3.27 -3.80 2.37
N SER A 26 2.93 -2.93 1.43
CA SER A 26 3.67 -1.70 1.16
C SER A 26 2.73 -0.61 0.67
N GLY A 27 3.17 0.65 0.75
CA GLY A 27 2.41 1.81 0.31
C GLY A 27 3.18 2.65 -0.71
N ALA A 28 2.47 3.44 -1.51
CA ALA A 28 3.09 4.50 -2.31
C ALA A 28 2.17 5.72 -2.42
N VAL A 29 2.79 6.89 -2.52
CA VAL A 29 2.13 8.17 -2.80
C VAL A 29 2.48 8.59 -4.22
N GLU A 30 1.47 8.95 -5.00
CA GLU A 30 1.60 9.43 -6.37
C GLU A 30 1.00 10.84 -6.51
N LYS A 31 1.68 11.67 -7.31
CA LYS A 31 1.20 12.97 -7.76
C LYS A 31 1.49 13.13 -9.25
N ASP A 32 0.53 13.65 -10.01
CA ASP A 32 0.69 13.92 -11.44
C ASP A 32 1.22 12.72 -12.26
N GLY A 33 0.81 11.51 -11.89
CA GLY A 33 1.20 10.25 -12.54
C GLY A 33 2.61 9.75 -12.20
N ARG A 34 3.27 10.34 -11.20
CA ARG A 34 4.60 9.93 -10.71
C ARG A 34 4.55 9.48 -9.26
N ILE A 35 5.23 8.38 -8.96
CA ILE A 35 5.45 7.98 -7.57
C ILE A 35 6.39 9.01 -6.93
N GLU A 36 5.89 9.71 -5.92
CA GLU A 36 6.66 10.64 -5.09
C GLU A 36 7.42 9.88 -4.00
N GLU A 37 6.76 8.90 -3.39
CA GLU A 37 7.34 8.08 -2.33
C GLU A 37 6.76 6.67 -2.33
N GLY A 38 7.60 5.69 -1.98
CA GLY A 38 7.21 4.30 -1.75
C GLY A 38 7.79 3.81 -0.43
N SER A 39 7.02 3.03 0.30
CA SER A 39 7.47 2.46 1.56
C SER A 39 8.36 1.24 1.34
N ASP A 40 9.22 0.96 2.33
CA ASP A 40 9.70 -0.39 2.60
C ASP A 40 8.53 -1.31 3.03
N PRO A 41 8.74 -2.64 3.17
CA PRO A 41 7.73 -3.54 3.71
C PRO A 41 7.20 -3.07 5.08
N LEU A 42 5.88 -2.90 5.17
CA LEU A 42 5.15 -2.43 6.36
C LEU A 42 4.71 -3.58 7.28
N GLY A 43 5.09 -4.81 6.94
CA GLY A 43 4.76 -6.03 7.66
C GLY A 43 3.99 -7.05 6.83
N TYR A 44 3.63 -8.15 7.48
CA TYR A 44 2.99 -9.31 6.86
C TYR A 44 1.62 -9.55 7.49
N TYR A 45 0.61 -9.76 6.64
CA TYR A 45 -0.79 -9.86 7.04
C TYR A 45 -1.42 -11.16 6.55
N PRO A 46 -2.40 -11.72 7.27
CA PRO A 46 -3.05 -12.98 6.89
C PRO A 46 -4.05 -12.82 5.75
N SER A 47 -4.37 -11.60 5.32
CA SER A 47 -5.27 -11.35 4.21
C SER A 47 -4.81 -10.19 3.35
N PHE A 48 -5.19 -10.25 2.08
CA PHE A 48 -4.93 -9.23 1.09
C PHE A 48 -5.48 -7.86 1.54
N GLU A 49 -6.72 -7.82 2.04
CA GLU A 49 -7.40 -6.58 2.43
C GLU A 49 -6.67 -5.88 3.57
N ARG A 50 -6.18 -6.63 4.55
CA ARG A 50 -5.43 -6.07 5.67
C ARG A 50 -4.08 -5.49 5.23
N ALA A 51 -3.35 -6.20 4.38
CA ALA A 51 -2.08 -5.70 3.84
C ALA A 51 -2.30 -4.44 2.99
N ALA A 52 -3.29 -4.45 2.09
CA ALA A 52 -3.59 -3.29 1.26
C ALA A 52 -4.07 -2.09 2.09
N ALA A 53 -4.90 -2.31 3.11
CA ALA A 53 -5.35 -1.26 4.03
C ALA A 53 -4.19 -0.65 4.83
N ALA A 54 -3.21 -1.48 5.26
CA ALA A 54 -2.01 -0.98 5.92
C ALA A 54 -1.18 -0.08 4.99
N GLY A 55 -1.03 -0.46 3.72
CA GLY A 55 -0.38 0.38 2.71
C GLY A 55 -1.08 1.72 2.49
N ILE A 56 -2.41 1.73 2.44
CA ILE A 56 -3.21 2.98 2.36
C ILE A 56 -3.04 3.83 3.63
N ALA A 57 -3.07 3.21 4.80
CA ALA A 57 -2.94 3.92 6.07
C ALA A 57 -1.58 4.61 6.19
N TRP A 58 -0.50 3.92 5.79
CA TRP A 58 0.83 4.51 5.75
C TRP A 58 0.91 5.67 4.75
N ALA A 59 0.36 5.51 3.53
CA ALA A 59 0.43 6.55 2.50
C ALA A 59 -0.41 7.81 2.81
N LYS A 60 -1.27 7.76 3.84
CA LYS A 60 -2.09 8.89 4.30
C LYS A 60 -1.57 9.55 5.58
N ALA A 61 -0.60 8.94 6.25
CA ALA A 61 -0.03 9.40 7.52
C ALA A 61 0.80 10.69 7.32
#